data_AF-C5JB73-F1
#
_entry.id   AF-C5JB73-F1
#
_cell.length_a   1.000
_cell.length_b   1.000
_cell.length_c   1.000
_cell.angle_alpha   90.00
_cell.angle_beta   90.00
_cell.angle_gamma   90.00
#
_symmetry.space_group_name_H-M   'P 1'
#
loop_
_entity.id
_entity.type
_entity.pdbx_description
1 polymer ?
#
loop_
_entity_poly.entity_id
_entity_poly.type
_entity_poly.pdbx_seq_one_letter_code
_entity_poly.pdbx_strand_id
1 'polypeptide(L)'
;MVSTEFTDPEIALFLSRFDRVVDWSRWTRLNNGGRDVIAIQVAGRTPHTLKLAKSGPGLYTAQGFDGWGLMLCRSLEELLEAVVEEPQAQAA
;
A
#
# COMPACT_ATOMS: atom_id res chain seq x y z
N MET A 1 2.00 14.78 -19.36
CA MET A 1 1.80 13.41 -18.86
C MET A 1 1.77 13.49 -17.34
N VAL A 2 0.78 12.84 -16.72
CA VAL A 2 0.70 12.73 -15.26
C VAL A 2 1.63 11.61 -14.83
N SER A 3 2.58 11.89 -13.93
CA SER A 3 3.46 10.84 -13.41
C SER A 3 2.69 9.91 -12.48
N THR A 4 2.70 8.62 -12.81
CA THR A 4 2.15 7.50 -12.05
C THR A 4 3.25 6.74 -11.31
N GLU A 5 4.43 7.34 -11.19
CA GLU A 5 5.56 6.79 -10.46
C GLU A 5 5.63 7.33 -9.03
N PHE A 6 6.00 6.46 -8.11
CA PHE A 6 6.30 6.84 -6.74
C PHE A 6 7.59 7.66 -6.69
N THR A 7 7.52 8.80 -6.02
CA THR A 7 8.68 9.67 -5.79
C THR A 7 9.57 9.11 -4.67
N ASP A 8 10.83 9.53 -4.61
CA ASP A 8 11.74 9.08 -3.53
C ASP A 8 11.20 9.38 -2.12
N PRO A 9 10.57 10.55 -1.85
CA PRO A 9 9.91 10.79 -0.57
C PRO A 9 8.75 9.83 -0.28
N GLU A 10 7.94 9.49 -1.28
CA GLU A 10 6.83 8.53 -1.14
C GLU A 10 7.35 7.12 -0.83
N ILE A 11 8.45 6.71 -1.47
CA ILE A 11 9.11 5.43 -1.17
C ILE A 11 9.70 5.44 0.25
N ALA A 12 10.35 6.52 0.66
CA ALA A 12 10.90 6.65 2.02
C ALA A 12 9.80 6.56 3.09
N LEU A 13 8.65 7.20 2.86
CA LEU A 13 7.48 7.09 3.72
C LEU A 13 6.96 5.66 3.79
N PHE A 14 6.80 5.00 2.64
CA PHE A 14 6.38 3.61 2.58
C PHE A 14 7.33 2.69 3.37
N LEU A 15 8.64 2.84 3.21
CA LEU A 15 9.64 2.04 3.93
C LEU A 15 9.54 2.24 5.45
N SER A 16 9.44 3.49 5.90
CA SER A 16 9.25 3.82 7.32
C SER A 16 7.99 3.19 7.91
N ARG A 17 6.92 3.08 7.11
CA ARG A 17 5.70 2.37 7.51
C ARG A 17 5.91 0.86 7.50
N PHE A 18 6.55 0.32 6.47
CA PHE A 18 6.78 -1.11 6.33
C PHE A 18 7.53 -1.69 7.54
N ASP A 19 8.55 -0.98 8.04
CA ASP A 19 9.31 -1.42 9.22
C ASP A 19 8.50 -1.41 10.53
N ARG A 20 7.34 -0.77 10.56
CA ARG A 20 6.47 -0.66 11.75
C ARG A 20 5.29 -1.62 11.74
N VAL A 21 4.91 -2.17 10.59
CA VAL A 21 3.75 -3.04 10.46
C VAL A 21 4.20 -4.49 10.57
N VAL A 22 3.91 -5.11 11.71
CA VAL A 22 4.45 -6.43 12.11
C VAL A 22 4.08 -7.55 11.16
N ASP A 23 2.91 -7.45 10.56
CA ASP A 23 2.33 -8.43 9.64
C ASP A 23 2.78 -8.22 8.18
N TRP A 24 3.53 -7.17 7.86
CA TRP A 24 4.14 -6.99 6.54
C TRP A 24 5.49 -7.69 6.50
N SER A 25 5.60 -8.73 5.67
CA SER A 25 6.73 -9.65 5.68
C SER A 25 7.75 -9.39 4.56
N ARG A 26 7.27 -9.01 3.37
CA ARG A 26 8.09 -8.72 2.18
C ARG A 26 7.39 -7.70 1.31
N TRP A 27 8.14 -7.04 0.44
CA TRP A 27 7.55 -6.22 -0.61
C TRP A 27 8.40 -6.27 -1.88
N THR A 28 7.79 -5.90 -3.01
CA THR A 28 8.48 -5.70 -4.28
C THR A 28 7.91 -4.48 -5.00
N ARG A 29 8.76 -3.77 -5.75
CA ARG A 29 8.34 -2.70 -6.67
C ARG A 29 8.28 -3.26 -8.07
N LEU A 30 7.19 -3.00 -8.77
CA LEU A 30 6.98 -3.37 -10.16
C LEU A 30 6.75 -2.08 -10.95
N ASN A 31 7.66 -1.75 -11.84
CA ASN A 31 7.48 -0.67 -12.81
C ASN A 31 7.40 -1.29 -14.21
N ASN A 32 6.22 -1.25 -14.81
CA ASN A 32 6.01 -1.79 -16.16
C ASN A 32 5.29 -0.77 -17.04
N GLY A 33 6.06 -0.04 -17.86
CA GLY A 33 5.54 0.77 -18.97
C GLY A 33 4.56 1.88 -18.59
N GLY A 34 4.72 2.51 -17.41
CA GLY A 34 3.88 3.63 -16.97
C GLY A 34 2.92 3.31 -15.82
N ARG A 35 3.10 2.17 -15.14
CA ARG A 35 2.46 1.90 -13.86
C ARG A 35 3.48 1.40 -12.85
N ASP A 36 3.62 2.15 -11.77
CA ASP A 36 4.49 1.84 -10.65
C ASP A 36 3.64 1.29 -9.50
N VAL A 37 3.97 0.08 -9.06
CA VAL A 37 3.18 -0.69 -8.10
C VAL A 37 4.09 -1.21 -7.00
N ILE A 38 3.67 -1.01 -5.75
CA ILE A 38 4.27 -1.63 -4.58
C ILE A 38 3.38 -2.81 -4.20
N ALA A 39 3.91 -4.03 -4.25
CA ALA A 39 3.21 -5.23 -3.80
C ALA A 39 3.80 -5.69 -2.47
N ILE A 40 2.95 -5.85 -1.46
CA ILE A 40 3.32 -6.15 -0.07
C ILE A 40 2.76 -7.53 0.28
N GLN A 41 3.60 -8.41 0.82
CA GLN A 41 3.20 -9.70 1.38
C GLN A 41 2.82 -9.55 2.84
N VAL A 42 1.58 -9.93 3.18
CA VAL A 42 1.01 -9.84 4.53
C VAL A 42 0.87 -11.23 5.13
N ALA A 43 1.52 -11.45 6.27
CA ALA A 43 1.50 -12.70 7.00
C ALA A 43 0.09 -13.01 7.54
N GLY A 44 -0.31 -14.28 7.51
CA GLY A 44 -1.57 -14.74 8.13
C GLY A 44 -2.87 -14.46 7.37
N ARG A 45 -2.86 -13.91 6.14
CA ARG A 45 -4.07 -13.60 5.35
C ARG A 45 -4.11 -14.28 3.99
N THR A 46 -5.22 -14.87 3.55
CA THR A 46 -5.32 -15.42 2.18
C THR A 46 -6.40 -14.67 1.37
N PRO A 47 -6.06 -14.05 0.22
CA PRO A 47 -4.73 -14.00 -0.39
C PRO A 47 -3.72 -13.12 0.39
N HIS A 48 -2.42 -13.35 0.20
CA HIS A 48 -1.39 -12.73 1.04
C HIS A 48 -0.85 -11.39 0.51
N THR A 49 -1.41 -10.80 -0.55
CA THR A 49 -0.77 -9.66 -1.24
C THR A 49 -1.66 -8.42 -1.30
N LEU A 50 -1.18 -7.32 -0.73
CA LEU A 50 -1.73 -5.98 -0.88
C LEU A 50 -0.97 -5.24 -1.99
N LYS A 51 -1.66 -4.53 -2.87
CA LYS A 51 -1.02 -3.76 -3.96
C LYS A 51 -1.33 -2.28 -3.83
N LEU A 52 -0.31 -1.43 -3.84
CA LEU A 52 -0.44 0.02 -3.85
C LEU A 52 0.02 0.56 -5.21
N ALA A 53 -0.72 1.51 -5.77
CA ALA A 53 -0.35 2.15 -7.03
C ALA A 53 -0.74 3.63 -7.05
N LYS A 54 0.05 4.45 -7.73
CA LYS A 54 -0.26 5.85 -7.98
C LYS A 54 -1.07 5.99 -9.27
N SER A 55 -2.24 6.59 -9.15
CA SER A 55 -3.19 6.78 -10.25
C SER A 55 -3.16 8.21 -10.81
N GLY A 56 -2.48 9.13 -10.13
CA GLY A 56 -2.31 10.52 -10.55
C GLY A 56 -1.63 11.38 -9.47
N PRO A 57 -1.54 12.71 -9.64
CA PRO A 57 -0.93 13.58 -8.65
C PRO A 57 -1.83 13.59 -7.41
N GLY A 58 -1.32 13.09 -6.29
CA GLY A 58 -2.12 12.97 -5.06
C GLY A 58 -3.29 11.98 -5.16
N LEU A 59 -3.24 11.00 -6.07
CA LEU A 59 -4.25 9.94 -6.14
C LEU A 59 -3.58 8.58 -6.05
N TYR A 60 -3.93 7.84 -5.01
CA TYR A 60 -3.37 6.54 -4.72
C TYR A 60 -4.47 5.50 -4.62
N THR A 61 -4.13 4.29 -5.04
CA THR A 61 -5.03 3.14 -4.96
C THR A 61 -4.39 2.03 -4.16
N ALA A 62 -5.17 1.38 -3.31
CA ALA A 62 -4.83 0.10 -2.71
C ALA A 62 -5.81 -0.93 -3.23
N GLN A 63 -5.28 -2.08 -3.66
CA GLN A 63 -6.08 -3.25 -3.96
C GLN A 63 -5.84 -4.29 -2.87
N GLY A 64 -6.95 -4.69 -2.24
CA GLY A 64 -7.00 -5.68 -1.19
C GLY A 64 -6.63 -7.08 -1.68
N PHE A 65 -6.37 -7.91 -0.68
CA PHE A 65 -5.92 -9.28 -0.78
C PHE A 65 -6.72 -10.14 -1.75
N ASP A 66 -8.04 -10.08 -1.68
CA ASP A 66 -8.98 -10.86 -2.49
C ASP A 66 -9.16 -10.34 -3.92
N GLY A 67 -8.54 -9.21 -4.26
CA GLY A 67 -8.68 -8.55 -5.55
C GLY A 67 -9.98 -7.73 -5.71
N TRP A 68 -10.90 -7.79 -4.73
CA TRP A 68 -12.21 -7.12 -4.77
C TRP A 68 -12.20 -5.79 -4.03
N GLY A 69 -11.41 -5.65 -2.97
CA GLY A 69 -11.25 -4.37 -2.27
C GLY A 69 -10.44 -3.37 -3.09
N LEU A 70 -11.03 -2.23 -3.46
CA LEU A 70 -10.32 -1.08 -4.03
C LEU A 70 -10.55 0.14 -3.15
N MET A 71 -9.46 0.75 -2.69
CA MET A 71 -9.50 2.01 -1.95
C MET A 71 -8.85 3.11 -2.77
N LEU A 72 -9.45 4.29 -2.78
CA LEU A 72 -8.94 5.50 -3.44
C LEU A 72 -8.68 6.56 -2.36
N CYS A 73 -7.43 7.00 -2.25
CA CYS A 73 -6.99 7.98 -1.26
C CYS A 73 -6.36 9.20 -1.94
N ARG A 74 -6.43 10.35 -1.26
CA ARG A 74 -5.87 11.63 -1.73
C ARG A 74 -4.43 11.85 -1.27
N SER A 75 -3.92 10.98 -0.39
CA SER A 75 -2.52 10.92 -0.01
C SER A 75 -2.06 9.48 0.19
N LEU A 76 -0.74 9.27 0.21
CA LEU A 76 -0.17 7.96 0.50
C LEU A 76 -0.31 7.64 1.99
N GLU A 77 -0.23 8.64 2.86
CA GLU A 77 -0.45 8.53 4.30
C GLU A 77 -1.83 7.97 4.62
N GLU A 78 -2.88 8.57 4.03
CA GLU A 78 -4.28 8.12 4.20
C GLU A 78 -4.44 6.68 3.74
N LEU A 79 -3.80 6.33 2.62
CA LEU A 79 -3.81 4.96 2.11
C LEU A 79 -3.15 3.98 3.09
N LEU A 80 -1.96 4.34 3.61
CA LEU A 80 -1.19 3.50 4.52
C LEU A 80 -1.89 3.33 5.88
N GLU A 81 -2.59 4.34 6.36
CA GLU A 81 -3.41 4.23 7.57
C GLU A 81 -4.59 3.28 7.35
N ALA A 82 -5.28 3.39 6.21
CA ALA A 82 -6.47 2.61 5.96
C ALA A 82 -6.21 1.11 5.67
N VAL A 83 -5.02 0.76 5.20
CA VAL A 83 -4.63 -0.65 4.93
C VAL A 83 -4.03 -1.36 6.14
N VAL A 84 -3.76 -0.63 7.22
CA VAL A 84 -3.33 -1.20 8.50
C VAL A 84 -4.57 -1.33 9.38
N GLU A 85 -5.01 -2.56 9.63
CA GLU A 85 -5.87 -2.80 10.80
C GLU A 85 -4.98 -2.54 12.02
N GLU A 86 -5.10 -1.37 12.66
CA GLU A 86 -4.69 -1.29 14.06
C GLU A 86 -5.42 -2.44 14.78
N PRO A 87 -4.73 -3.27 15.59
CA PRO A 87 -5.43 -4.22 16.42
C PRO A 87 -6.34 -3.39 17.30
N GLN A 88 -7.64 -3.40 16.98
CA GLN A 88 -8.63 -2.81 17.86
C GLN A 88 -8.41 -3.50 19.19
N ALA A 89 -7.98 -2.72 20.18
CA ALA A 89 -8.00 -3.16 21.56
C ALA A 89 -9.41 -3.70 21.77
N GLN A 90 -9.50 -5.02 21.86
CA GLN A 90 -10.72 -5.71 22.16
C GLN A 90 -11.09 -5.25 23.56
N ALA A 91 -11.96 -4.24 23.62
CA ALA A 91 -12.50 -3.74 24.87
C ALA A 91 -13.20 -4.94 25.54
N ALA A 92 -12.59 -5.35 26.64
CA ALA A 92 -13.08 -6.38 27.55
C ALA A 92 -14.42 -6.00 28.17
#